data_AF-A0A7Y4CSL8-F1
#
_entry.id   AF-A0A7Y4CSL8-F1
#
_cell.length_a   1.000
_cell.length_b   1.000
_cell.length_c   1.000
_cell.angle_alpha   90.00
_cell.angle_beta   90.00
_cell.angle_gamma   90.00
#
_symmetry.space_group_name_H-M   'P 1'
#
loop_
_entity.id
_entity.type
_entity.pdbx_description
1 polymer ?
#
loop_
_entity_poly.entity_id
_entity_poly.type
_entity_poly.pdbx_seq_one_letter_code
_entity_poly.pdbx_strand_id
1 'polypeptide(L)'
;MIKLYLSILFLLSSLLTGCNSESSEEVVKTKLTLERIDISVSSTITYGTSRLILAKGNKQAFIATGYYSDGSSKVLADLSLSAWRTSNEEIGFFSKPGVFSTGNTTGEVAVYLTKDGVTSNTVSVEVSAAVITAISVTPPSVSVAKG
;
A
#
# COMPACT_ATOMS: atom_id res chain seq x y z
N MET A 1 -4.45 74.72 16.56
CA MET A 1 -5.48 73.66 16.51
C MET A 1 -5.58 73.01 17.90
N ILE A 2 -6.68 73.32 18.60
CA ILE A 2 -7.40 72.54 19.65
C ILE A 2 -6.61 71.87 20.81
N LYS A 3 -6.87 72.40 22.02
CA LYS A 3 -6.71 71.79 23.36
C LYS A 3 -7.94 70.92 23.69
N LEU A 4 -7.77 69.84 24.47
CA LEU A 4 -8.66 69.31 25.56
C LEU A 4 -8.20 67.87 25.90
N TYR A 5 -7.53 67.58 27.03
CA TYR A 5 -8.07 67.34 28.38
C TYR A 5 -9.52 66.84 28.40
N LEU A 6 -9.73 65.56 28.74
CA LEU A 6 -10.85 65.06 29.55
C LEU A 6 -10.71 63.52 29.64
N SER A 7 -10.50 63.00 30.85
CA SER A 7 -11.53 62.19 31.53
C SER A 7 -11.48 60.70 31.13
N ILE A 8 -11.36 59.72 32.02
CA ILE A 8 -11.90 59.64 33.36
C ILE A 8 -11.25 58.45 34.05
N LEU A 9 -10.76 58.71 35.26
CA LEU A 9 -10.67 57.72 36.32
C LEU A 9 -12.13 57.35 36.68
N PHE A 10 -12.64 56.23 36.17
CA PHE A 10 -13.84 55.57 36.71
C PHE A 10 -13.37 54.22 37.25
N LEU A 11 -13.14 54.18 38.56
CA LEU A 11 -14.04 53.51 39.50
C LEU A 11 -13.91 52.00 39.44
N LEU A 12 -13.05 51.53 40.33
CA LEU A 12 -13.31 50.49 41.32
C LEU A 12 -14.61 49.68 41.15
N SER A 13 -14.40 48.36 41.23
CA SER A 13 -15.34 47.34 41.71
C SER A 13 -16.38 46.81 40.72
N SER A 14 -16.12 45.60 40.20
CA SER A 14 -17.02 44.47 40.48
C SER A 14 -16.44 43.12 40.02
N LEU A 15 -16.25 42.26 41.04
CA LEU A 15 -16.66 40.85 41.11
C LEU A 15 -15.97 39.86 40.13
N LEU A 16 -15.08 39.03 40.67
CA LEU A 16 -15.39 37.67 41.12
C LEU A 16 -15.77 36.71 39.98
N THR A 17 -14.92 35.70 39.82
CA THR A 17 -15.23 34.36 39.27
C THR A 17 -15.59 34.29 37.79
N GLY A 18 -14.57 33.95 37.03
CA GLY A 18 -14.74 33.44 35.67
C GLY A 18 -13.41 32.93 35.18
N CYS A 19 -12.82 31.98 35.91
CA CYS A 19 -11.84 31.08 35.32
C CYS A 19 -12.59 30.20 34.32
N ASN A 20 -13.09 30.79 33.23
CA ASN A 20 -13.23 30.04 32.00
C ASN A 20 -11.82 30.06 31.45
N SER A 21 -11.00 29.10 31.88
CA SER A 21 -9.99 28.63 30.96
C SER A 21 -10.82 28.16 29.78
N GLU A 22 -10.95 29.03 28.78
CA GLU A 22 -11.06 28.55 27.41
C GLU A 22 -9.70 27.90 27.15
N SER A 23 -9.52 26.72 27.79
CA SER A 23 -8.77 25.63 27.23
C SER A 23 -9.54 25.38 25.95
N SER A 24 -9.20 26.14 24.92
CA SER A 24 -9.17 25.62 23.58
C SER A 24 -8.47 24.29 23.75
N GLU A 25 -9.27 23.22 23.87
CA GLU A 25 -8.85 21.90 23.52
C GLU A 25 -8.45 22.04 22.05
N GLU A 26 -7.22 22.49 21.83
CA GLU A 26 -6.45 22.04 20.72
C GLU A 26 -6.34 20.56 20.99
N VAL A 27 -7.36 19.82 20.53
CA VAL A 27 -7.24 18.43 20.21
C VAL A 27 -5.97 18.43 19.38
N VAL A 28 -4.86 18.04 20.01
CA VAL A 28 -3.62 17.76 19.30
C VAL A 28 -4.05 16.63 18.39
N LYS A 29 -4.49 17.00 17.19
CA LYS A 29 -4.82 16.10 16.11
C LYS A 29 -3.46 15.56 15.76
N THR A 30 -3.04 14.55 16.49
CA THR A 30 -1.80 13.83 16.27
C THR A 30 -1.82 13.49 14.80
N LYS A 31 -0.94 14.14 14.06
CA LYS A 31 -0.84 13.95 12.62
C LYS A 31 -0.53 12.47 12.42
N LEU A 32 -1.49 11.73 11.92
CA LEU A 32 -1.30 10.31 11.62
C LEU A 32 -0.30 10.23 10.47
N THR A 33 0.92 9.79 10.76
CA THR A 33 2.00 9.67 9.78
C THR A 33 2.25 8.21 9.50
N LEU A 34 2.40 7.87 8.22
CA LEU A 34 2.86 6.56 7.80
C LEU A 34 4.36 6.46 8.11
N GLU A 35 4.76 5.46 8.88
CA GLU A 35 6.15 5.30 9.32
C GLU A 35 6.84 4.13 8.63
N ARG A 36 6.10 3.06 8.32
CA ARG A 36 6.61 1.86 7.67
C ARG A 36 5.57 1.25 6.74
N ILE A 37 6.05 0.59 5.68
CA ILE A 37 5.23 -0.24 4.81
C ILE A 37 5.87 -1.63 4.71
N ASP A 38 5.06 -2.67 4.81
CA ASP A 38 5.46 -4.02 4.43
C ASP A 38 4.62 -4.51 3.26
N ILE A 39 5.27 -5.13 2.28
CA ILE A 39 4.65 -5.88 1.21
C ILE A 39 4.83 -7.38 1.43
N SER A 40 3.74 -8.12 1.21
CA SER A 40 3.70 -9.57 1.26
C SER A 40 2.87 -10.12 0.11
N VAL A 41 3.07 -11.38 -0.24
CA VAL A 41 2.29 -12.06 -1.27
C VAL A 41 0.96 -12.52 -0.68
N SER A 42 -0.15 -12.32 -1.40
CA SER A 42 -1.48 -12.67 -0.89
C SER A 42 -1.71 -14.18 -0.76
N SER A 43 -0.90 -14.99 -1.45
CA SER A 43 -0.79 -16.45 -1.36
C SER A 43 0.27 -16.90 -2.36
N THR A 44 1.14 -17.84 -1.99
CA THR A 44 2.06 -18.50 -2.92
C THR A 44 2.11 -19.99 -2.62
N ILE A 45 1.97 -20.81 -3.65
CA ILE A 45 2.28 -22.25 -3.62
C ILE A 45 3.79 -22.38 -3.39
N THR A 46 4.23 -22.32 -2.13
CA THR A 46 5.64 -22.42 -1.75
C THR A 46 5.90 -23.85 -1.30
N TYR A 47 6.59 -24.61 -2.13
CA TYR A 47 7.23 -25.85 -1.70
C TYR A 47 8.44 -25.49 -0.83
N GLY A 48 8.21 -25.12 0.43
CA GLY A 48 9.22 -25.08 1.50
C GLY A 48 10.43 -24.15 1.33
N THR A 49 10.46 -23.26 0.34
CA THR A 49 11.56 -22.29 0.14
C THR A 49 11.10 -20.88 0.49
N SER A 50 11.98 -20.09 1.10
CA SER A 50 11.70 -18.69 1.50
C SER A 50 11.64 -17.72 0.30
N ARG A 51 11.58 -18.24 -0.94
CA ARG A 51 11.65 -17.48 -2.19
C ARG A 51 10.34 -17.61 -2.97
N LEU A 52 9.89 -16.51 -3.56
CA LEU A 52 8.74 -16.50 -4.45
C LEU A 52 9.18 -16.92 -5.86
N ILE A 53 8.67 -18.05 -6.36
CA ILE A 53 8.94 -18.53 -7.72
C ILE A 53 7.65 -18.45 -8.55
N LEU A 54 7.71 -17.76 -9.68
CA LEU A 54 6.61 -17.66 -10.65
C LEU A 54 7.04 -18.19 -12.01
N ALA A 55 6.25 -19.10 -12.60
CA ALA A 55 6.44 -19.46 -14.00
C ALA A 55 5.96 -18.31 -14.91
N LYS A 56 6.64 -18.12 -16.05
CA LYS A 56 6.26 -17.15 -17.09
C LYS A 56 4.80 -17.30 -17.48
N GLY A 57 4.11 -16.17 -17.65
CA GLY A 57 2.68 -16.08 -17.94
C GLY A 57 1.80 -15.95 -16.69
N ASN A 58 2.35 -16.21 -15.49
CA ASN A 58 1.60 -16.09 -14.24
C ASN A 58 1.64 -14.67 -13.67
N LYS A 59 0.76 -14.45 -12.69
CA LYS A 59 0.62 -13.20 -11.95
C LYS A 59 0.61 -13.48 -10.46
N GLN A 60 1.08 -12.52 -9.67
CA GLN A 60 1.06 -12.58 -8.21
C GLN A 60 0.48 -11.29 -7.66
N ALA A 61 -0.48 -11.41 -6.75
CA ALA A 61 -0.98 -10.29 -5.99
C ALA A 61 -0.13 -10.07 -4.73
N PHE A 62 0.14 -8.81 -4.45
CA PHE A 62 0.84 -8.30 -3.27
C PHE A 62 -0.14 -7.50 -2.40
N ILE A 63 -0.02 -7.68 -1.10
CA ILE A 63 -0.72 -6.92 -0.07
C ILE A 63 0.30 -5.98 0.57
N ALA A 64 -0.04 -4.69 0.63
CA ALA A 64 0.73 -3.69 1.33
C ALA A 64 0.05 -3.36 2.67
N THR A 65 0.79 -3.46 3.77
CA THR A 65 0.34 -3.06 5.11
C THR A 65 1.17 -1.88 5.57
N GLY A 66 0.51 -0.77 5.88
CA GLY A 66 1.13 0.42 6.45
C GLY A 66 1.04 0.40 7.98
N TYR A 67 2.09 0.89 8.64
CA TYR A 67 2.19 1.07 10.08
C TYR A 67 2.32 2.57 10.38
N TYR A 68 1.52 3.05 11.32
CA TYR A 68 1.36 4.48 11.61
C TYR A 68 1.91 4.85 12.98
N SER A 69 2.15 6.16 13.18
CA SER A 69 2.69 6.74 14.41
C SER A 69 1.83 6.56 15.66
N ASP A 70 0.54 6.22 15.50
CA ASP A 70 -0.36 5.85 16.61
C ASP A 70 -0.23 4.38 17.02
N GLY A 71 0.70 3.63 16.40
CA GLY A 71 0.90 2.21 16.61
C GLY A 71 -0.10 1.32 15.84
N SER A 72 -1.06 1.90 15.11
CA SER A 72 -2.01 1.14 14.30
C SER A 72 -1.39 0.66 12.99
N SER A 73 -2.00 -0.37 12.40
CA SER A 73 -1.64 -0.87 11.08
C SER A 73 -2.87 -1.05 10.20
N LYS A 74 -2.77 -0.74 8.90
CA LYS A 74 -3.88 -0.89 7.94
C LYS A 74 -3.37 -1.41 6.59
N VAL A 75 -4.20 -2.21 5.93
CA VAL A 75 -3.97 -2.57 4.53
C VAL A 75 -4.15 -1.33 3.65
N LEU A 76 -3.17 -1.05 2.79
CA LEU A 76 -3.16 0.07 1.86
C LEU A 76 -3.85 -0.34 0.55
N ALA A 77 -5.18 -0.26 0.52
CA ALA A 77 -5.97 -0.64 -0.66
C ALA A 77 -5.84 0.36 -1.83
N ASP A 78 -5.73 1.65 -1.54
CA ASP A 78 -5.73 2.73 -2.54
C ASP A 78 -4.31 3.16 -2.93
N LEU A 79 -3.54 2.22 -3.49
CA LEU A 79 -2.22 2.50 -4.05
C LEU A 79 -2.31 2.79 -5.55
N SER A 80 -1.59 3.82 -6.00
CA SER A 80 -1.40 4.07 -7.43
C SER A 80 -0.45 3.01 -8.02
N LEU A 81 -0.60 2.72 -9.31
CA LEU A 81 0.30 1.83 -10.03
C LEU A 81 1.77 2.32 -9.98
N SER A 82 1.96 3.64 -10.04
CA SER A 82 3.29 4.29 -10.00
C SER A 82 4.00 4.18 -8.65
N ALA A 83 3.30 3.75 -7.59
CA ALA A 83 3.92 3.49 -6.30
C ALA A 83 4.75 2.20 -6.32
N TRP A 84 4.41 1.24 -7.17
CA TRP A 84 5.06 -0.06 -7.25
C TRP A 84 6.30 -0.01 -8.14
N ARG A 85 7.33 -0.76 -7.76
CA ARG A 85 8.64 -0.76 -8.40
C ARG A 85 9.14 -2.18 -8.63
N THR A 86 9.88 -2.32 -9.71
CA THR A 86 10.56 -3.55 -10.14
C THR A 86 11.97 -3.17 -10.57
N SER A 87 12.97 -4.01 -10.28
CA SER A 87 14.34 -3.75 -10.72
C SER A 87 14.58 -4.03 -12.21
N ASN A 88 13.69 -4.79 -12.86
CA ASN A 88 13.77 -5.10 -14.29
C ASN A 88 12.39 -5.43 -14.87
N GLU A 89 11.86 -4.54 -15.70
CA GLU A 89 10.53 -4.68 -16.33
C GLU A 89 10.46 -5.80 -17.39
N GLU A 90 11.59 -6.21 -17.99
CA GLU A 90 11.62 -7.34 -18.92
C GLU A 90 11.39 -8.69 -18.21
N ILE A 91 11.81 -8.78 -16.95
CA ILE A 91 11.60 -9.95 -16.09
C ILE A 91 10.22 -9.91 -15.45
N GLY A 92 9.75 -8.74 -15.01
CA GLY A 92 8.36 -8.57 -14.61
C GLY A 92 8.02 -7.16 -14.13
N PHE A 93 6.73 -6.85 -14.17
CA PHE A 93 6.19 -5.52 -13.98
C PHE A 93 4.84 -5.56 -13.27
N PHE A 94 4.38 -4.44 -12.72
CA PHE A 94 3.03 -4.33 -12.17
C PHE A 94 2.05 -3.98 -13.29
N SER A 95 1.09 -4.86 -13.56
CA SER A 95 0.06 -4.63 -14.59
C SER A 95 -1.14 -3.83 -14.06
N LYS A 96 -1.34 -3.91 -12.74
CA LYS A 96 -2.35 -3.18 -11.94
C LYS A 96 -1.72 -2.92 -10.57
N PRO A 97 -2.24 -1.95 -9.78
CA PRO A 97 -1.77 -1.75 -8.42
C PRO A 97 -1.78 -3.06 -7.64
N GLY A 98 -0.63 -3.42 -7.05
CA GLY A 98 -0.46 -4.65 -6.28
C GLY A 98 -0.48 -5.96 -7.08
N VAL A 99 -0.61 -5.93 -8.41
CA VAL A 99 -0.61 -7.15 -9.24
C VAL A 99 0.64 -7.21 -10.12
N PHE A 100 1.63 -7.95 -9.64
CA PHE A 100 2.83 -8.27 -10.38
C PHE A 100 2.53 -9.29 -11.48
N SER A 101 3.08 -9.07 -12.67
CA SER A 101 2.97 -9.94 -13.83
C SER A 101 4.38 -10.26 -14.34
N THR A 102 4.61 -11.54 -14.64
CA THR A 102 5.88 -11.95 -15.25
C THR A 102 6.02 -11.34 -16.64
N GLY A 103 7.23 -10.86 -16.95
CA GLY A 103 7.61 -10.37 -18.26
C GLY A 103 7.98 -11.50 -19.22
N ASN A 104 8.71 -11.16 -20.27
CA ASN A 104 9.06 -12.10 -21.32
C ASN A 104 10.36 -12.88 -21.03
N THR A 105 11.14 -12.41 -20.06
CA THR A 105 12.46 -12.93 -19.70
C THR A 105 12.42 -13.64 -18.33
N THR A 106 13.21 -14.70 -18.19
CA THR A 106 13.41 -15.41 -16.92
C THR A 106 14.52 -14.76 -16.09
N GLY A 107 14.46 -14.87 -14.77
CA GLY A 107 15.50 -14.37 -13.88
C GLY A 107 14.94 -13.90 -12.56
N GLU A 108 15.79 -13.31 -11.74
CA GLU A 108 15.43 -12.76 -10.44
C GLU A 108 15.18 -11.26 -10.53
N VAL A 109 14.13 -10.79 -9.86
CA VAL A 109 13.76 -9.37 -9.84
C VAL A 109 13.33 -8.95 -8.45
N ALA A 110 13.78 -7.77 -8.04
CA ALA A 110 13.42 -7.16 -6.77
C ALA A 110 12.16 -6.30 -6.95
N VAL A 111 11.16 -6.51 -6.10
CA VAL A 111 9.94 -5.71 -6.06
C VAL A 111 9.79 -5.00 -4.72
N TYR A 112 9.35 -3.76 -4.77
CA TYR A 112 9.11 -2.91 -3.62
C TYR A 112 8.09 -1.83 -3.98
N LEU A 113 7.64 -1.04 -3.00
CA LEU A 113 6.79 0.11 -3.26
C LEU A 113 7.20 1.33 -2.43
N THR A 114 6.84 2.51 -2.90
CA THR A 114 7.06 3.78 -2.18
C THR A 114 5.77 4.59 -2.12
N LYS A 115 5.39 5.05 -0.93
CA LYS A 115 4.23 5.93 -0.68
C LYS A 115 4.61 6.97 0.36
N ASP A 116 4.27 8.24 0.10
CA ASP A 116 4.48 9.36 1.03
C ASP A 116 5.93 9.48 1.57
N GLY A 117 6.91 9.11 0.73
CA GLY A 117 8.34 9.10 1.09
C GLY A 117 8.81 7.85 1.84
N VAL A 118 7.90 6.94 2.22
CA VAL A 118 8.21 5.67 2.89
C VAL A 118 8.35 4.57 1.84
N THR A 119 9.45 3.83 1.88
CA THR A 119 9.71 2.66 1.03
C THR A 119 9.51 1.38 1.82
N SER A 120 8.91 0.37 1.20
CA SER A 120 8.65 -0.92 1.84
C SER A 120 9.90 -1.79 1.98
N ASN A 121 9.75 -2.96 2.62
CA ASN A 121 10.67 -4.07 2.39
C ASN A 121 10.73 -4.45 0.90
N THR A 122 11.81 -5.13 0.52
CA THR A 122 12.00 -5.70 -0.81
C THR A 122 11.64 -7.18 -0.81
N VAL A 123 10.91 -7.62 -1.82
CA VAL A 123 10.63 -9.04 -2.08
C VAL A 123 11.38 -9.46 -3.34
N SER A 124 12.10 -10.57 -3.28
CA SER A 124 12.73 -11.17 -4.45
C SER A 124 11.78 -12.16 -5.12
N VAL A 125 11.62 -12.01 -6.43
CA VAL A 125 10.77 -12.86 -7.28
C VAL A 125 11.64 -13.54 -8.33
N GLU A 126 11.62 -14.87 -8.36
CA GLU A 126 12.27 -15.66 -9.39
C GLU A 126 11.26 -16.03 -10.48
N VAL A 127 11.49 -15.53 -11.69
CA VAL A 127 10.68 -15.86 -12.87
C VAL A 127 11.33 -17.02 -13.61
N SER A 128 10.65 -18.17 -13.60
CA SER A 128 11.08 -19.41 -14.26
C SER A 128 10.35 -19.62 -15.59
N ALA A 129 10.86 -20.54 -16.41
CA ALA A 129 10.20 -20.93 -17.64
C ALA A 129 8.84 -21.61 -17.36
N ALA A 130 7.86 -21.38 -18.23
CA ALA A 130 6.59 -22.08 -18.17
C ALA A 130 6.77 -23.55 -18.59
N VAL A 131 6.34 -24.49 -17.74
CA VAL A 131 6.28 -25.92 -18.07
C VAL A 131 4.80 -26.30 -18.24
N ILE A 132 4.40 -26.74 -19.43
CA ILE A 132 3.06 -27.27 -19.68
C ILE A 132 3.04 -28.73 -19.24
N THR A 133 2.32 -29.03 -18.16
CA THR A 133 2.30 -30.39 -17.58
C THR A 133 1.25 -31.33 -18.19
N ALA A 134 0.20 -30.83 -18.87
CA ALA A 134 -0.74 -31.67 -19.63
C ALA A 134 -1.64 -30.86 -20.60
N ILE A 135 -1.95 -31.45 -21.76
CA ILE A 135 -3.11 -31.09 -22.59
C ILE A 135 -3.91 -32.39 -22.78
N SER A 136 -5.04 -32.57 -22.08
CA SER A 136 -5.92 -33.72 -22.32
C SER A 136 -7.06 -33.31 -23.26
N VAL A 137 -7.15 -33.94 -24.43
CA VAL A 137 -8.30 -33.83 -25.34
C VAL A 137 -9.07 -35.14 -25.26
N THR A 138 -10.27 -35.12 -24.69
CA THR A 138 -11.20 -36.26 -24.73
C THR A 138 -12.18 -36.05 -25.89
N PRO A 139 -12.10 -36.82 -26.98
CA PRO A 139 -13.09 -36.71 -28.05
C PRO A 139 -14.45 -37.24 -27.59
N PRO A 140 -15.57 -36.64 -28.02
CA PRO A 140 -16.90 -37.21 -27.79
C PRO A 140 -17.01 -38.54 -28.53
N SER A 141 -17.61 -39.54 -27.87
CA SER A 141 -17.88 -40.85 -28.47
C SER A 141 -18.80 -40.69 -29.68
N VAL A 142 -18.28 -40.94 -30.88
CA VAL A 142 -19.10 -41.02 -32.10
C VAL A 142 -19.74 -42.41 -32.18
N SER A 143 -21.07 -42.46 -32.18
CA SER A 143 -21.83 -43.67 -32.50
C SER A 143 -22.33 -43.55 -33.92
N VAL A 144 -21.76 -44.34 -34.84
CA VAL A 144 -22.20 -44.42 -36.24
C VAL A 144 -23.29 -45.48 -36.35
N ALA A 145 -24.47 -45.11 -36.87
CA ALA A 145 -25.53 -46.08 -37.15
C ALA A 145 -25.14 -46.97 -38.34
N LYS A 146 -25.49 -48.26 -38.27
CA LYS A 146 -25.27 -49.23 -39.36
C LYS A 146 -26.23 -48.88 -40.52
N GLY A 147 -25.68 -48.70 -41.72
CA GLY A 147 -26.42 -48.50 -42.96
C GLY A 147 -27.20 -49.73 -43.41
#